data_AF-A0A291ISQ6-F1
#
_entry.id   AF-A0A291ISQ6-F1
#
_cell.length_a   1.000
_cell.length_b   1.000
_cell.length_c   1.000
_cell.angle_alpha   90.00
_cell.angle_beta   90.00
_cell.angle_gamma   90.00
#
_symmetry.space_group_name_H-M   'P 1'
#
loop_
_entity.id
_entity.type
_entity.pdbx_description
1 polymer ?
#
loop_
_entity_poly.entity_id
_entity_poly.type
_entity_poly.pdbx_seq_one_letter_code
_entity_poly.pdbx_strand_id
1 'polypeptide(L)'
;MNKKWTKEELDNIWEAYVGNGDYMAEIDSQFRLDLGKWHFATEAPCSWCGEAMLKSAYGTTTSEQEEPCAWDVDYYNNDKEDDELPNLQPMHPWCIKEKENN
;
A
#
# COMPACT_ATOMS: atom_id res chain seq x y z
N MET A 1 10.11 15.17 8.02
CA MET A 1 9.72 15.90 6.80
C MET A 1 8.85 14.97 6.00
N ASN A 2 7.67 15.39 5.53
CA ASN A 2 6.87 14.56 4.63
C ASN A 2 7.61 14.50 3.30
N LYS A 3 8.26 13.37 3.03
CA LYS A 3 8.90 13.08 1.74
C LYS A 3 7.83 13.22 0.66
N LYS A 4 8.19 13.88 -0.44
CA LYS A 4 7.33 13.95 -1.61
C LYS A 4 7.82 12.91 -2.60
N TRP A 5 7.00 11.89 -2.83
CA TRP A 5 7.27 10.87 -3.82
C TRP A 5 6.96 11.39 -5.22
N THR A 6 7.85 11.09 -6.16
CA THR A 6 7.61 11.30 -7.58
C THR A 6 6.63 10.24 -8.10
N LYS A 7 5.98 10.52 -9.24
CA LYS A 7 5.11 9.54 -9.89
C LYS A 7 5.84 8.24 -10.22
N GLU A 8 7.09 8.34 -10.70
CA GLU A 8 7.91 7.18 -11.04
C GLU A 8 8.22 6.31 -9.81
N GLU A 9 8.56 6.92 -8.68
CA GLU A 9 8.77 6.17 -7.42
C GLU A 9 7.48 5.49 -6.96
N LEU A 10 6.33 6.17 -7.04
CA LEU A 10 5.04 5.58 -6.69
C LEU A 10 4.68 4.40 -7.60
N ASP A 11 4.93 4.53 -8.90
CA ASP A 11 4.75 3.45 -9.87
C ASP A 11 5.66 2.25 -9.53
N ASN A 12 6.93 2.50 -9.19
CA ASN A 12 7.89 1.46 -8.80
C ASN A 12 7.50 0.76 -7.49
N ILE A 13 7.04 1.51 -6.47
CA ILE A 13 6.58 0.95 -5.19
C ILE A 13 5.37 0.05 -5.42
N TRP A 14 4.40 0.50 -6.22
CA TRP A 14 3.23 -0.29 -6.56
C TRP A 14 3.60 -1.58 -7.30
N GLU A 15 4.48 -1.48 -8.31
CA GLU A 15 4.93 -2.62 -9.10
C GLU A 15 5.73 -3.63 -8.27
N ALA A 16 6.60 -3.16 -7.36
CA ALA A 16 7.32 -4.01 -6.42
C ALA A 16 6.36 -4.74 -5.48
N TYR A 17 5.34 -4.03 -4.97
CA TYR A 17 4.33 -4.59 -4.08
C TYR A 17 3.54 -5.72 -4.75
N VAL A 18 2.88 -5.45 -5.88
CA VAL A 18 2.05 -6.45 -6.57
C VAL A 18 2.86 -7.52 -7.31
N GLY A 19 4.13 -7.21 -7.64
CA GLY A 19 5.05 -8.13 -8.29
C GLY A 19 5.70 -9.14 -7.35
N ASN A 20 5.62 -8.91 -6.03
CA ASN A 20 6.13 -9.84 -5.04
C ASN A 20 5.10 -10.94 -4.76
N GLY A 21 5.21 -12.06 -5.49
CA GLY A 21 4.25 -13.16 -5.43
C GLY A 21 4.16 -13.85 -4.05
N ASP A 22 5.28 -13.99 -3.34
CA ASP A 22 5.29 -14.58 -1.99
C ASP A 22 4.53 -13.68 -1.03
N TYR A 23 4.76 -12.37 -1.13
CA TYR A 23 4.08 -11.39 -0.29
C TYR A 23 2.58 -11.30 -0.57
N MET A 24 2.19 -11.31 -1.85
CA MET A 24 0.77 -11.36 -2.23
C MET A 24 0.10 -12.65 -1.71
N ALA A 25 0.79 -13.79 -1.73
CA ALA A 25 0.27 -15.04 -1.18
C ALA A 25 0.09 -15.00 0.34
N GLU A 26 0.95 -14.28 1.08
CA GLU A 26 0.78 -14.05 2.51
C GLU A 26 -0.48 -13.23 2.81
N ILE A 27 -0.68 -12.12 2.09
CA ILE A 27 -1.88 -11.27 2.23
C ILE A 27 -3.14 -12.08 1.89
N ASP A 28 -3.10 -12.87 0.82
CA ASP A 28 -4.20 -13.77 0.43
C ASP A 28 -4.52 -14.76 1.54
N SER A 29 -3.51 -15.41 2.11
CA SER A 29 -3.70 -16.36 3.22
C SER A 29 -4.27 -15.69 4.46
N GLN A 30 -3.84 -14.46 4.77
CA GLN A 30 -4.28 -13.71 5.95
C GLN A 30 -5.74 -13.28 5.84
N PHE A 31 -6.14 -12.71 4.70
CA PHE A 31 -7.48 -12.15 4.51
C PHE A 31 -8.44 -13.06 3.73
N ARG A 32 -7.97 -14.23 3.30
CA ARG A 32 -8.72 -15.21 2.49
C ARG A 32 -9.27 -14.56 1.23
N LEU A 33 -8.40 -13.91 0.48
CA LEU A 33 -8.78 -13.21 -0.73
C LEU A 33 -9.01 -14.22 -1.87
N ASP A 34 -9.53 -13.71 -2.98
CA ASP A 34 -9.55 -14.42 -4.26
C ASP A 34 -8.70 -13.61 -5.22
N LEU A 35 -7.37 -13.76 -5.13
CA LEU A 35 -6.41 -12.98 -5.93
C LEU A 35 -6.68 -13.08 -7.44
N GLY A 36 -7.34 -14.15 -7.91
CA GLY A 36 -7.73 -14.31 -9.30
C GLY A 36 -8.73 -13.26 -9.82
N LYS A 37 -9.38 -12.51 -8.91
CA LYS A 37 -10.30 -11.41 -9.26
C LYS A 37 -9.64 -10.03 -9.32
N TRP A 38 -8.40 -9.91 -8.87
CA TRP A 38 -7.74 -8.60 -8.76
C TRP A 38 -7.07 -8.22 -10.08
N HIS A 39 -7.18 -6.93 -10.42
CA HIS A 39 -6.48 -6.35 -11.55
C HIS A 39 -5.27 -5.53 -11.07
N PHE A 40 -4.12 -6.18 -10.83
CA PHE A 40 -2.93 -5.56 -10.23
C PHE A 40 -2.34 -4.34 -10.97
N ALA A 41 -2.69 -4.16 -12.24
CA ALA A 41 -2.37 -2.93 -12.98
C ALA A 41 -3.11 -1.68 -12.45
N THR A 42 -4.23 -1.86 -11.77
CA THR A 42 -5.15 -0.79 -11.33
C THR A 42 -5.51 -0.87 -9.85
N GLU A 43 -5.51 -2.05 -9.24
CA GLU A 43 -5.94 -2.26 -7.86
C GLU A 43 -5.16 -3.38 -7.18
N ALA A 44 -5.00 -3.28 -5.86
CA ALA A 44 -4.33 -4.29 -5.05
C ALA A 44 -4.90 -4.27 -3.62
N PRO A 45 -4.89 -5.41 -2.90
CA PRO A 45 -5.33 -5.45 -1.51
C PRO A 45 -4.32 -4.71 -0.63
N CYS A 46 -4.79 -4.08 0.44
CA CYS A 46 -3.94 -3.53 1.50
C CYS A 46 -3.38 -4.64 2.39
N SER A 47 -2.08 -4.57 2.71
CA SER A 47 -1.40 -5.58 3.52
C SER A 47 -1.85 -5.62 4.99
N TRP A 48 -2.50 -4.56 5.48
CA TRP A 48 -2.96 -4.48 6.87
C TRP A 48 -4.41 -4.91 7.07
N CYS A 49 -5.30 -4.59 6.13
CA CYS A 49 -6.75 -4.82 6.27
C CYS A 49 -7.37 -5.67 5.17
N GLY A 50 -6.64 -5.95 4.07
CA GLY A 50 -7.14 -6.72 2.93
C GLY A 50 -8.09 -5.96 2.00
N GLU A 51 -8.54 -4.77 2.37
CA GLU A 51 -9.43 -3.93 1.55
C GLU A 51 -8.71 -3.40 0.29
N ALA A 52 -9.48 -3.07 -0.73
CA ALA A 52 -8.93 -2.62 -2.01
C ALA A 52 -8.29 -1.23 -1.92
N MET A 53 -7.13 -1.10 -2.57
CA MET A 53 -6.48 0.16 -2.90
C MET A 53 -6.48 0.32 -4.42
N LEU A 54 -6.66 1.56 -4.90
CA LEU A 54 -6.54 1.87 -6.32
C LEU A 54 -5.20 2.54 -6.59
N LYS A 55 -4.46 2.05 -7.60
CA LYS A 55 -3.16 2.61 -8.00
C LYS A 55 -3.22 4.13 -8.21
N SER A 56 -4.31 4.61 -8.81
CA SER A 56 -4.54 6.04 -9.09
C SER A 56 -4.93 6.90 -7.88
N ALA A 57 -5.28 6.29 -6.74
CA ALA A 57 -5.78 6.99 -5.56
C ALA A 57 -4.68 7.32 -4.53
N TYR A 58 -3.45 7.56 -5.00
CA TYR A 58 -2.35 7.97 -4.14
C TYR A 58 -2.61 9.34 -3.52
N GLY A 59 -2.46 9.45 -2.19
CA GLY A 59 -2.51 10.72 -1.48
C GLY A 59 -3.83 11.47 -1.60
N THR A 60 -4.92 10.81 -2.00
CA THR A 60 -6.25 11.42 -2.17
C THR A 60 -6.99 11.65 -0.86
N THR A 61 -6.34 11.46 0.29
CA THR A 61 -6.90 11.85 1.59
C THR A 61 -6.87 13.37 1.72
N THR A 62 -7.85 14.04 1.13
CA THR A 62 -8.20 15.38 1.55
C THR A 62 -8.84 15.28 2.94
N SER A 63 -8.45 16.20 3.83
CA SER A 63 -8.62 16.22 5.29
C SER A 63 -10.02 15.98 5.88
N GLU A 64 -11.02 15.62 5.09
CA GLU A 64 -12.41 15.45 5.52
C GLU A 64 -13.05 14.12 5.09
N GLN A 65 -12.43 13.34 4.19
CA GLN A 65 -12.92 12.02 3.79
C GLN A 65 -11.76 11.04 3.58
N GLU A 66 -11.71 9.99 4.39
CA GLU A 66 -10.88 8.83 4.13
C GLU A 66 -11.51 8.09 2.94
N GLU A 67 -10.97 8.35 1.74
CA GLU A 67 -11.37 7.65 0.52
C GLU A 67 -11.09 6.14 0.70
N PRO A 68 -12.10 5.27 0.59
CA PRO A 68 -11.99 3.85 0.95
C PRO A 68 -10.89 3.08 0.21
N CYS A 69 -10.42 3.61 -0.92
CA CYS A 69 -9.42 2.98 -1.76
C CYS A 69 -8.12 3.79 -1.90
N ALA A 70 -7.95 4.84 -1.10
CA ALA A 70 -6.73 5.64 -1.09
C ALA A 70 -5.56 4.90 -0.46
N TRP A 71 -4.35 5.24 -0.87
CA TRP A 71 -3.14 4.69 -0.28
C TRP A 71 -2.06 5.76 -0.14
N ASP A 72 -1.15 5.52 0.80
CA ASP A 72 0.11 6.24 0.96
C ASP A 72 1.26 5.23 1.15
N VAL A 73 2.49 5.72 1.22
CA VAL A 73 3.67 4.86 1.38
C VAL A 73 3.91 4.55 2.86
N ASP A 74 3.83 3.27 3.19
CA ASP A 74 4.25 2.71 4.48
C ASP A 74 5.66 2.12 4.39
N TYR A 75 6.36 2.14 5.52
CA TYR A 75 7.68 1.51 5.69
C TYR A 75 7.49 0.19 6.43
N TYR A 76 7.76 -0.93 5.77
CA TYR A 76 7.55 -2.28 6.31
C TYR A 76 8.22 -2.48 7.67
N ASN A 77 9.49 -2.08 7.79
CA ASN A 77 10.29 -2.20 9.02
C ASN A 77 10.14 -1.02 10.01
N ASN A 78 9.29 -0.03 9.70
CA ASN A 78 9.12 1.25 10.43
C ASN A 78 10.34 2.20 10.41
N ASP A 79 11.42 1.86 9.72
CA ASP A 79 12.56 2.73 9.49
C ASP A 79 12.24 3.72 8.37
N LYS A 80 11.91 4.96 8.76
CA LYS A 80 11.54 6.05 7.85
C LYS A 80 12.75 6.66 7.12
N GLU A 81 13.97 6.21 7.42
CA GLU A 81 15.19 6.61 6.71
C GLU A 81 15.57 5.60 5.62
N ASP A 82 14.99 4.40 5.65
CA ASP A 82 15.21 3.33 4.67
C ASP A 82 14.19 3.42 3.52
N ASP A 83 14.60 4.14 2.48
CA ASP A 83 13.87 4.36 1.25
C ASP A 83 14.09 3.27 0.18
N GLU A 84 14.68 2.13 0.53
CA GLU A 84 14.86 1.04 -0.42
C GLU A 84 13.51 0.39 -0.75
N LEU A 85 13.27 0.08 -2.04
CA LEU A 85 12.01 -0.51 -2.51
C LEU A 85 11.51 -1.72 -1.67
N PRO A 86 12.35 -2.65 -1.19
CA PRO A 86 11.90 -3.75 -0.34
C PRO A 86 11.26 -3.31 0.98
N ASN A 87 11.55 -2.10 1.45
CA ASN A 87 10.99 -1.54 2.67
C ASN A 87 9.73 -0.71 2.42
N LEU A 88 9.39 -0.41 1.16
CA LEU A 88 8.28 0.49 0.83
C LEU A 88 7.08 -0.30 0.32
N GLN A 89 5.89 0.05 0.80
CA GLN A 89 4.64 -0.58 0.35
C GLN A 89 3.48 0.41 0.34
N PRO A 90 2.50 0.24 -0.57
CA PRO A 90 1.22 0.93 -0.48
C PRO A 90 0.41 0.41 0.71
N MET A 91 -0.17 1.32 1.48
CA MET A 91 -1.09 0.99 2.57
C MET A 91 -2.15 2.09 2.71
N HIS A 92 -3.36 1.76 3.15
CA HIS A 92 -4.36 2.79 3.45
C HIS A 92 -3.82 3.76 4.52
N PRO A 93 -4.06 5.08 4.39
CA PRO A 93 -3.54 6.04 5.36
C PRO A 93 -4.06 5.83 6.79
N TRP A 94 -5.28 5.33 6.96
CA TRP A 94 -5.77 4.95 8.31
C TRP A 94 -5.07 3.70 8.85
N CYS A 95 -4.77 2.71 8.00
CA CYS A 95 -4.01 1.53 8.42
C CYS A 95 -2.59 1.91 8.85
N ILE A 96 -1.95 2.87 8.17
CA ILE A 96 -0.65 3.40 8.61
C ILE A 96 -0.76 4.01 10.00
N LYS A 97 -1.76 4.89 10.23
CA LYS A 97 -2.00 5.49 11.55
C LYS A 97 -2.28 4.42 12.61
N GLU A 98 -3.06 3.39 12.30
CA GLU A 98 -3.35 2.29 13.23
C GLU A 98 -2.10 1.49 13.56
N LYS A 99 -1.26 1.20 12.56
CA LYS A 99 0.03 0.52 12.73
C LYS A 99 0.98 1.33 13.61
N GLU A 100 1.06 2.65 13.42
CA GLU A 100 1.91 3.53 14.24
C GLU A 100 1.45 3.66 15.71
N ASN A 101 0.18 3.37 16.00
CA ASN A 101 -0.39 3.45 17.34
C ASN A 101 -0.40 2.11 18.10
N ASN A 102 -0.02 0.99 17.45
CA ASN A 102 0.09 -0.34 18.05
C ASN A 102 1.55 -0.70 18.37
#